data_AF-A0A3N0AW25-F1
#
_entry.id   AF-A0A3N0AW25-F1
#
_cell.length_a   1.000
_cell.length_b   1.000
_cell.length_c   1.000
_cell.angle_alpha   90.00
_cell.angle_beta   90.00
_cell.angle_gamma   90.00
#
_symmetry.space_group_name_H-M   'P 1'
#
loop_
_entity.id
_entity.type
_entity.pdbx_description
1 polymer ?
#
loop_
_entity_poly.entity_id
_entity_poly.type
_entity_poly.pdbx_seq_one_letter_code
_entity_poly.pdbx_strand_id
1 'polypeptide(L)'
;MERRPKQMHLRMSERELAAAKALAGELDMTVSDLVRVLLQLPADSVGTGARLVVVDRTTAAKLSREMTRWGHHYNQAVHALNAIAYYLRANDIDAPDVLEELARAERKLEEMRPAVESLRGEVAKLSGEALAALWR
;
A
#
# COMPACT_ATOMS: atom_id res chain seq x y z
N MET A 1 -10.25 6.04 -27.36
CA MET A 1 -10.63 7.18 -26.49
C MET A 1 -9.35 7.82 -25.99
N GLU A 2 -9.15 9.12 -26.20
CA GLU A 2 -7.92 9.80 -25.82
C GLU A 2 -7.80 9.92 -24.29
N ARG A 3 -6.67 9.49 -23.72
CA ARG A 3 -6.52 9.28 -22.27
C ARG A 3 -6.50 10.60 -21.47
N ARG A 4 -6.20 11.74 -22.11
CA ARG A 4 -6.15 13.09 -21.51
C ARG A 4 -6.47 14.17 -22.56
N PRO A 5 -7.76 14.49 -22.81
CA PRO A 5 -8.17 15.34 -23.94
C PRO A 5 -8.04 16.86 -23.69
N LYS A 6 -7.61 17.28 -22.50
CA LYS A 6 -7.51 18.70 -22.12
C LYS A 6 -6.05 19.13 -22.00
N GLN A 7 -5.74 20.33 -22.50
CA GLN A 7 -4.41 20.94 -22.44
C GLN A 7 -4.38 22.06 -21.39
N MET A 8 -3.19 22.28 -20.83
CA MET A 8 -2.88 23.36 -19.89
C MET A 8 -1.61 24.04 -20.37
N HIS A 9 -1.66 25.37 -20.53
CA HIS A 9 -0.50 26.16 -20.93
C HIS A 9 -0.01 26.97 -19.74
N LEU A 10 1.28 26.86 -19.42
CA LEU A 10 1.94 27.67 -18.41
C LEU A 10 2.96 28.58 -19.07
N ARG A 11 2.98 29.84 -18.66
CA ARG A 11 4.11 30.74 -18.94
C ARG A 11 5.13 30.53 -17.84
N MET A 12 6.38 30.31 -18.23
CA MET A 12 7.49 30.05 -17.33
C MET A 12 8.71 30.79 -17.85
N SER A 13 9.55 31.29 -16.94
CA SER A 13 10.91 31.71 -17.26
C SER A 13 11.76 30.51 -17.65
N GLU A 14 12.90 30.78 -18.31
CA GLU A 14 13.86 29.72 -18.66
C GLU A 14 14.37 28.96 -17.43
N ARG A 15 14.59 29.68 -16.32
CA ARG A 15 15.05 29.10 -15.05
C ARG A 15 14.02 28.14 -14.48
N GLU A 16 12.75 28.51 -14.45
CA GLU A 16 11.68 27.65 -13.93
C GLU A 16 11.51 26.39 -14.79
N LEU A 17 11.58 26.54 -16.12
CA LEU A 17 11.49 25.41 -17.03
C LEU A 17 12.68 24.46 -16.89
N ALA A 18 13.89 24.98 -16.73
CA ALA A 18 15.09 24.18 -16.50
C ALA A 18 15.00 23.41 -15.17
N ALA A 19 14.55 24.06 -14.10
CA ALA A 19 14.35 23.40 -12.80
C ALA A 19 13.30 22.28 -12.88
N ALA A 20 12.17 22.52 -13.55
CA ALA A 20 11.14 21.50 -13.73
C ALA A 20 11.64 20.29 -14.54
N LYS A 21 12.44 20.53 -15.59
CA LYS A 21 13.06 19.45 -16.39
C LYS A 21 14.08 18.64 -15.59
N ALA A 22 14.93 19.31 -14.81
CA ALA A 22 15.92 18.65 -13.97
C ALA A 22 15.23 17.74 -12.93
N LEU A 23 14.25 18.28 -12.20
CA LEU A 23 13.48 17.51 -11.21
C LEU A 23 12.72 16.34 -11.84
N ALA A 24 12.11 16.55 -13.00
CA ALA A 24 11.44 15.47 -13.73
C ALA A 24 12.43 14.37 -14.13
N GLY A 25 13.64 14.73 -14.58
CA GLY A 25 14.71 13.78 -14.90
C GLY A 25 15.18 12.98 -13.68
N GLU A 26 15.40 13.63 -12.54
CA GLU A 26 15.79 12.98 -11.28
C GLU A 26 14.75 11.97 -10.79
N LEU A 27 13.47 12.23 -11.04
CA LEU A 27 12.36 11.38 -10.62
C LEU A 27 11.93 10.33 -11.68
N ASP A 28 12.67 10.22 -12.79
CA ASP A 28 12.28 9.42 -13.97
C ASP A 28 10.83 9.71 -14.40
N MET A 29 10.46 10.99 -14.51
CA MET A 29 9.13 11.47 -14.93
C MET A 29 9.23 12.34 -16.17
N THR A 30 8.16 12.38 -16.96
CA THR A 30 8.00 13.47 -17.93
C THR A 30 7.63 14.76 -17.18
N VAL A 31 7.93 15.93 -17.75
CA VAL A 31 7.50 17.22 -17.15
C VAL A 31 5.96 17.26 -16.99
N SER A 32 5.23 16.67 -17.94
CA SER A 32 3.77 16.53 -17.80
C SER A 32 3.38 15.70 -16.60
N ASP A 33 4.05 14.57 -16.35
CA ASP A 33 3.79 13.70 -15.21
C ASP A 33 4.09 14.39 -13.89
N LEU A 34 5.23 15.08 -13.80
CA LEU A 34 5.57 15.92 -12.64
C LEU A 34 4.46 16.92 -12.33
N VAL A 35 4.01 17.68 -13.33
CA VAL A 35 2.92 18.65 -13.15
C VAL A 35 1.63 17.97 -12.69
N ARG A 36 1.26 16.82 -13.27
CA ARG A 36 0.05 16.08 -12.89
C ARG A 36 0.13 15.50 -11.48
N VAL A 37 1.32 15.11 -11.03
CA VAL A 37 1.58 14.66 -9.66
C VAL A 37 1.39 15.83 -8.70
N LEU A 38 1.99 16.97 -8.99
CA LEU A 38 1.87 18.18 -8.16
C LEU A 38 0.44 18.72 -8.08
N LEU A 39 -0.32 18.63 -9.18
CA LEU A 39 -1.75 19.02 -9.21
C LEU A 39 -2.66 18.15 -8.34
N GLN A 40 -2.19 16.99 -7.88
CA GLN A 40 -2.95 16.12 -6.95
C GLN A 40 -2.75 16.52 -5.48
N LEU A 41 -1.89 17.50 -5.19
CA LEU A 41 -1.65 17.97 -3.82
C LEU A 41 -2.93 18.64 -3.26
N PRO A 42 -3.44 18.19 -2.09
CA PRO A 42 -4.58 18.84 -1.45
C PRO A 42 -4.29 20.30 -1.09
N ALA A 43 -5.29 21.17 -1.18
CA ALA A 43 -5.14 22.59 -0.85
C ALA A 43 -4.62 22.80 0.59
N ASP A 44 -5.13 22.01 1.54
CA ASP A 44 -4.73 22.06 2.95
C ASP A 44 -3.27 21.60 3.18
N SER A 45 -2.67 20.94 2.19
CA SER A 45 -1.28 20.53 2.17
C SER A 45 -0.35 21.60 1.57
N VAL A 46 -0.91 22.63 0.92
CA VAL A 46 -0.14 23.73 0.33
C VAL A 46 0.31 24.67 1.44
N GLY A 47 1.63 24.81 1.63
CA GLY A 47 2.23 25.71 2.62
C GLY A 47 2.47 25.09 4.00
N THR A 48 1.98 23.88 4.26
CA THR A 48 2.22 23.14 5.51
C THR A 48 3.52 22.31 5.47
N GLY A 49 4.24 22.31 4.34
CA GLY A 49 5.43 21.49 4.15
C GLY A 49 5.13 19.99 4.02
N ALA A 50 3.88 19.64 3.69
CA ALA A 50 3.45 18.26 3.54
C ALA A 50 4.30 17.51 2.49
N ARG A 51 4.69 16.28 2.83
CA ARG A 51 5.37 15.38 1.90
C ARG A 51 4.35 14.82 0.91
N LEU A 52 4.71 14.85 -0.38
CA LEU A 52 3.94 14.21 -1.45
C LEU A 52 4.56 12.85 -1.77
N VAL A 53 3.79 11.79 -1.59
CA VAL A 53 4.19 10.42 -1.97
C VAL A 53 3.51 10.04 -3.27
N VAL A 54 4.33 9.60 -4.22
CA VAL A 54 3.87 9.19 -5.55
C VAL A 54 3.83 7.68 -5.63
N VAL A 55 2.67 7.13 -5.95
CA VAL A 55 2.47 5.70 -6.17
C VAL A 55 2.11 5.46 -7.63
N ASP A 56 2.95 4.71 -8.34
CA ASP A 56 2.65 4.30 -9.71
C ASP A 56 1.64 3.14 -9.74
N ARG A 57 0.99 2.96 -10.90
CA ARG A 57 -0.03 1.91 -11.09
C ARG A 57 0.51 0.50 -10.83
N THR A 58 1.74 0.20 -11.24
CA THR A 58 2.35 -1.13 -11.07
C THR A 58 2.58 -1.41 -9.59
N THR A 59 3.10 -0.43 -8.86
CA THR A 59 3.31 -0.48 -7.41
C THR A 59 1.99 -0.62 -6.67
N ALA A 60 0.97 0.18 -7.02
CA ALA A 60 -0.39 0.04 -6.46
C ALA A 60 -0.98 -1.36 -6.71
N ALA A 61 -0.80 -1.91 -7.91
CA ALA A 61 -1.27 -3.26 -8.24
C ALA A 61 -0.53 -4.35 -7.45
N LYS A 62 0.79 -4.22 -7.25
CA LYS A 62 1.57 -5.12 -6.40
C LYS A 62 1.09 -5.08 -4.95
N LEU A 63 0.92 -3.88 -4.39
CA LEU A 63 0.40 -3.69 -3.03
C LEU A 63 -0.98 -4.34 -2.86
N SER A 64 -1.89 -4.12 -3.80
CA SER A 64 -3.22 -4.72 -3.80
C SER A 64 -3.19 -6.26 -3.80
N ARG A 65 -2.29 -6.86 -4.60
CA ARG A 65 -2.10 -8.33 -4.64
C ARG A 65 -1.55 -8.87 -3.33
N GLU A 66 -0.55 -8.22 -2.75
CA GLU A 66 0.01 -8.63 -1.46
C GLU A 66 -1.02 -8.52 -0.33
N MET A 67 -1.79 -7.43 -0.28
CA MET A 67 -2.90 -7.29 0.67
C MET A 67 -3.92 -8.41 0.54
N THR A 68 -4.29 -8.78 -0.69
CA THR A 68 -5.22 -9.88 -0.94
C THR A 68 -4.65 -11.21 -0.46
N ARG A 69 -3.36 -11.46 -0.73
CA ARG A 69 -2.65 -12.67 -0.29
C ARG A 69 -2.59 -12.77 1.23
N TRP A 70 -2.32 -11.67 1.93
CA TRP A 70 -2.36 -11.63 3.39
C TRP A 70 -3.75 -11.89 3.96
N GLY A 71 -4.79 -11.32 3.36
CA GLY A 71 -6.18 -11.63 3.73
C GLY A 71 -6.49 -13.12 3.61
N HIS A 72 -5.97 -13.79 2.56
CA HIS A 72 -6.12 -15.23 2.40
C HIS A 72 -5.39 -16.04 3.49
N HIS A 73 -4.15 -15.66 3.83
CA HIS A 73 -3.39 -16.30 4.91
C HIS A 73 -4.07 -16.13 6.28
N TYR A 74 -4.58 -14.93 6.58
CA TYR A 74 -5.34 -14.68 7.80
C TYR A 74 -6.61 -15.55 7.86
N ASN A 75 -7.37 -15.62 6.77
CA ASN A 75 -8.58 -16.42 6.71
C ASN A 75 -8.29 -17.92 6.87
N GLN A 76 -7.18 -18.42 6.32
CA GLN A 76 -6.72 -19.80 6.53
C GLN A 76 -6.42 -20.08 8.00
N ALA A 77 -5.76 -19.15 8.71
CA ALA A 77 -5.49 -19.29 10.13
C ALA A 77 -6.79 -19.33 10.95
N VAL A 78 -7.74 -18.45 10.64
CA VAL A 78 -9.08 -18.44 11.28
C VAL A 78 -9.83 -19.76 11.02
N HIS A 79 -9.79 -20.28 9.79
CA HIS A 79 -10.42 -21.57 9.49
C HIS A 79 -9.80 -22.74 10.24
N ALA A 80 -8.47 -22.78 10.37
CA ALA A 80 -7.79 -23.80 11.17
C ALA A 80 -8.22 -23.72 12.65
N LEU A 81 -8.28 -22.52 13.22
CA LEU A 81 -8.76 -22.30 14.59
C LEU A 81 -10.23 -22.71 14.78
N ASN A 82 -11.09 -22.39 13.82
CA ASN A 82 -12.50 -22.79 13.86
C ASN A 82 -12.68 -24.31 13.76
N ALA A 83 -11.86 -24.99 12.94
CA ALA A 83 -11.87 -26.44 12.86
C ALA A 83 -11.44 -27.08 14.19
N ILE A 84 -10.37 -26.58 14.81
CA ILE A 84 -9.94 -27.00 16.15
C ILE A 84 -11.06 -26.83 17.17
N ALA A 85 -11.72 -25.66 17.19
CA ALA A 85 -12.82 -25.38 18.10
C ALA A 85 -14.06 -26.25 17.87
N TYR A 86 -14.29 -26.71 16.63
CA TYR A 86 -15.35 -27.66 16.30
C TYR A 86 -15.05 -29.06 16.86
N TYR A 87 -13.87 -29.61 16.59
CA TYR A 87 -13.48 -30.94 17.05
C TYR A 87 -13.39 -31.05 18.58
N LEU A 88 -12.91 -29.99 19.25
CA LEU A 88 -12.95 -29.88 20.71
C LEU A 88 -14.37 -29.95 21.29
N ARG A 89 -15.36 -29.35 20.61
CA ARG A 89 -16.77 -29.37 21.05
C ARG A 89 -17.45 -30.70 20.74
N ALA A 90 -17.04 -31.37 19.67
CA ALA A 90 -17.60 -32.66 19.24
C ALA A 90 -17.05 -33.84 20.06
N ASN A 91 -16.02 -33.64 20.89
CA ASN A 91 -15.33 -34.70 21.65
C ASN A 91 -14.69 -35.78 20.75
N ASP A 92 -14.36 -35.42 19.51
CA ASP A 92 -14.07 -36.34 18.40
C ASP A 92 -12.57 -36.34 17.99
N ILE A 93 -11.69 -35.85 18.87
CA ILE A 93 -10.22 -35.85 18.70
C ILE A 93 -9.55 -36.02 20.08
N ASP A 94 -8.48 -36.80 20.13
CA ASP A 94 -7.63 -36.93 21.31
C ASP A 94 -6.89 -35.60 21.62
N ALA A 95 -6.94 -35.16 22.88
CA ALA A 95 -6.41 -33.86 23.32
C ALA A 95 -4.98 -33.48 22.82
N PRO A 96 -4.02 -34.41 22.64
CA PRO A 96 -2.71 -34.11 22.07
C PRO A 96 -2.75 -33.58 20.62
N ASP A 97 -3.62 -34.14 19.77
CA ASP A 97 -3.72 -33.77 18.35
C ASP A 97 -4.29 -32.34 18.20
N VAL A 98 -5.21 -31.95 19.09
CA VAL A 98 -5.70 -30.58 19.17
C VAL A 98 -4.59 -29.61 19.55
N LEU A 99 -3.80 -29.95 20.56
CA LEU A 99 -2.71 -29.10 21.03
C LEU A 99 -1.64 -28.91 19.95
N GLU A 100 -1.36 -29.93 19.14
CA GLU A 100 -0.43 -29.83 18.02
C GLU A 100 -0.93 -28.86 16.93
N GLU A 101 -2.20 -28.98 16.52
CA GLU A 101 -2.78 -28.11 15.50
C GLU A 101 -2.98 -26.67 16.01
N LEU A 102 -3.31 -26.49 17.29
CA LEU A 102 -3.36 -25.17 17.92
C LEU A 102 -1.96 -24.52 17.91
N ALA A 103 -0.93 -25.26 18.30
CA ALA A 103 0.45 -24.79 18.25
C ALA A 103 0.91 -24.47 16.81
N ARG A 104 0.42 -25.20 15.80
CA ARG A 104 0.68 -24.90 14.38
C ARG A 104 0.00 -23.61 13.94
N ALA A 105 -1.23 -23.36 14.38
CA ALA A 105 -1.95 -22.11 14.10
C ALA A 105 -1.30 -20.91 14.79
N GLU A 106 -0.92 -21.04 16.07
CA GLU A 106 -0.22 -20.00 16.83
C GLU A 106 1.10 -19.64 16.18
N ARG A 107 1.93 -20.61 15.79
CA ARG A 107 3.20 -20.34 15.08
C ARG A 107 3.00 -19.55 13.80
N LYS A 108 1.98 -19.90 12.99
CA LYS A 108 1.66 -19.16 11.75
C LYS A 108 1.21 -17.73 12.01
N LEU A 109 0.40 -17.51 13.05
CA LEU A 109 -0.02 -16.17 13.43
C LEU A 109 1.16 -15.34 13.97
N GLU A 110 2.05 -15.98 14.74
CA GLU A 110 3.25 -15.37 15.28
C GLU A 110 4.22 -14.96 14.17
N GLU A 111 4.41 -15.80 13.15
CA GLU A 111 5.21 -15.51 11.96
C GLU A 111 4.65 -14.32 11.16
N MET A 112 3.33 -14.14 11.13
CA MET A 112 2.69 -13.00 10.46
C MET A 112 2.83 -11.69 11.24
N ARG A 113 2.91 -11.74 12.58
CA ARG A 113 2.83 -10.54 13.42
C ARG A 113 3.90 -9.48 13.11
N PRO A 114 5.20 -9.81 12.95
CA PRO A 114 6.22 -8.82 12.61
C PRO A 114 5.96 -8.13 11.27
N ALA A 115 5.49 -8.86 10.27
CA ALA A 115 5.20 -8.31 8.94
C ALA A 115 3.99 -7.36 9.00
N VAL A 116 2.94 -7.73 9.74
CA VAL A 116 1.77 -6.88 9.96
C VAL A 116 2.15 -5.62 10.74
N GLU A 117 2.97 -5.74 11.77
CA GLU A 117 3.37 -4.60 12.60
C GLU A 117 4.29 -3.63 11.83
N SER A 118 5.22 -4.17 11.03
CA SER A 118 6.05 -3.37 10.12
C SER A 118 5.20 -2.61 9.12
N LEU A 119 4.25 -3.29 8.47
CA LEU A 119 3.32 -2.66 7.53
C LEU A 119 2.50 -1.57 8.22
N ARG A 120 1.97 -1.86 9.41
CA ARG A 120 1.19 -0.90 10.20
C ARG A 120 2.00 0.35 10.49
N GLY A 121 3.27 0.20 10.85
CA GLY A 121 4.20 1.32 11.08
C GLY A 121 4.46 2.13 9.82
N GLU A 122 4.65 1.49 8.66
CA GLU A 122 4.84 2.18 7.38
C GLU A 122 3.57 2.91 6.92
N VAL A 123 2.41 2.25 6.99
CA VAL A 123 1.12 2.86 6.65
C VAL A 123 0.80 4.03 7.60
N ALA A 124 1.12 3.91 8.89
CA ALA A 124 0.95 5.00 9.84
C ALA A 124 1.79 6.23 9.46
N LYS A 125 3.04 6.03 9.02
CA LYS A 125 3.89 7.13 8.52
C LYS A 125 3.30 7.79 7.27
N LEU A 126 2.68 7.01 6.39
CA LEU A 126 2.00 7.50 5.19
C LEU A 126 0.65 8.16 5.50
N SER A 127 -0.01 7.82 6.61
CA SER A 127 -1.40 8.18 6.92
C SER A 127 -1.67 9.66 7.25
N GLY A 128 -0.69 10.54 7.06
CA GLY A 128 -0.85 12.00 7.09
C GLY A 128 -0.17 12.72 5.93
N GLU A 129 0.36 11.96 4.95
CA GLU A 129 1.06 12.50 3.78
C GLU A 129 0.09 12.65 2.61
N ALA A 130 0.38 13.59 1.72
CA ALA A 130 -0.41 13.75 0.50
C ALA A 130 -0.05 12.62 -0.47
N LEU A 131 -1.06 11.91 -1.00
CA LEU A 131 -0.86 10.85 -1.98
C LEU A 131 -1.16 11.36 -3.39
N ALA A 132 -0.24 11.10 -4.32
CA ALA A 132 -0.44 11.31 -5.74
C ALA A 132 -0.30 10.00 -6.51
N ALA A 133 -1.20 9.76 -7.46
CA ALA A 133 -1.13 8.63 -8.35
C ALA A 133 -0.41 8.99 -9.65
N LEU A 134 0.58 8.17 -10.02
CA LEU A 134 1.23 8.24 -11.32
C LEU A 134 0.55 7.27 -12.30
N TRP A 135 -0.36 7.81 -13.09
CA TRP A 135 -1.11 7.07 -14.11
C TRP A 135 -0.29 6.90 -15.40
N ARG A 136 0.80 6.13 -15.34
CA ARG A 136 1.47 5.58 -16.53
C ARG A 136 0.68 4.42 -17.13
#